data_AF-A0A924KUX8-F1
#
_entry.id   AF-A0A924KUX8-F1
#
_cell.length_a   1.000
_cell.length_b   1.000
_cell.length_c   1.000
_cell.angle_alpha   90.00
_cell.angle_beta   90.00
_cell.angle_gamma   90.00
#
_symmetry.space_group_name_H-M   'P 1'
#
loop_
_entity.id
_entity.type
_entity.pdbx_description
1 polymer ?
#
loop_
_entity_poly.entity_id
_entity_poly.type
_entity_poly.pdbx_seq_one_letter_code
_entity_poly.pdbx_strand_id
1 'polypeptide(L)'
;MSRATKIVATLGPASSAPDVLERLINAGVDVVRMNFSHGKAEDHIARANLVRELAKKSNRTVGILADLQGPKIRVGRFKDNKVILKTGATFVLDADCVLGDEEQVGIDYKELARDVKSKDVLLLNDGLIVFEVMSVRGNRIECKVLVGGVLSNNKGINRKGGGLTAPPLTSKDMEDIKT
;
A
#
# COMPACT_ATOMS: atom_id res chain seq x y z
N MET A 1 38.53 -2.74 3.53
CA MET A 1 37.75 -1.47 3.51
C MET A 1 36.35 -1.80 4.01
N SER A 2 35.86 -1.12 5.06
CA SER A 2 34.49 -1.35 5.54
C SER A 2 33.49 -0.67 4.61
N ARG A 3 32.31 -1.27 4.46
CA ARG A 3 31.22 -0.73 3.62
C ARG A 3 30.63 0.54 4.28
N ALA A 4 30.56 1.63 3.54
CA ALA A 4 30.00 2.90 4.01
C ALA A 4 28.45 2.93 3.95
N THR A 5 27.88 2.66 2.77
CA THR A 5 26.44 2.61 2.50
C THR A 5 25.77 1.50 3.28
N LYS A 6 24.67 1.77 3.99
CA LYS A 6 23.95 0.79 4.83
C LYS A 6 22.96 -0.07 4.03
N ILE A 7 22.68 -1.31 4.46
CA ILE A 7 21.71 -2.23 3.83
C ILE A 7 20.46 -2.25 4.68
N VAL A 8 19.32 -1.98 4.04
CA VAL A 8 17.99 -2.20 4.60
C VAL A 8 17.37 -3.42 3.94
N ALA A 9 16.89 -4.39 4.73
CA ALA A 9 16.20 -5.58 4.20
C ALA A 9 14.76 -5.67 4.73
N THR A 10 13.78 -5.81 3.85
CA THR A 10 12.37 -5.99 4.25
C THR A 10 12.13 -7.43 4.69
N LEU A 11 11.64 -7.63 5.91
CA LEU A 11 11.32 -8.97 6.41
C LEU A 11 9.93 -9.41 5.94
N GLY A 12 9.85 -10.62 5.41
CA GLY A 12 8.61 -11.24 4.94
C GLY A 12 8.63 -12.77 5.10
N PRO A 13 7.67 -13.49 4.49
CA PRO A 13 7.60 -14.95 4.58
C PRO A 13 8.87 -15.67 4.13
N ALA A 14 9.61 -15.10 3.17
CA ALA A 14 10.88 -15.67 2.69
C ALA A 14 12.05 -15.51 3.68
N SER A 15 11.89 -14.70 4.73
CA SER A 15 12.96 -14.35 5.67
C SER A 15 12.52 -14.47 7.14
N SER A 16 11.42 -15.19 7.41
CA SER A 16 10.88 -15.35 8.77
C SER A 16 11.51 -16.51 9.54
N ALA A 17 12.22 -17.41 8.86
CA ALA A 17 12.94 -18.50 9.50
C ALA A 17 14.18 -17.98 10.24
N PRO A 18 14.45 -18.43 11.49
CA PRO A 18 15.58 -17.96 12.29
C PRO A 18 16.95 -18.10 11.61
N ASP A 19 17.19 -19.21 10.91
CA ASP A 19 18.43 -19.49 10.20
C ASP A 19 18.66 -18.52 9.03
N VAL A 20 17.60 -18.17 8.31
CA VAL A 20 17.65 -17.19 7.21
C VAL A 20 17.95 -15.81 7.77
N LEU A 21 17.31 -15.43 8.87
CA LEU A 21 17.55 -14.14 9.51
C LEU A 21 18.98 -14.03 10.08
N GLU A 22 19.49 -15.09 10.71
CA GLU A 22 20.88 -15.14 11.18
C GLU A 22 21.87 -15.00 10.02
N ARG A 23 21.59 -15.66 8.88
CA ARG A 23 22.39 -15.50 7.65
C ARG A 23 22.36 -14.07 7.12
N LEU A 24 21.21 -13.39 7.13
CA LEU A 24 21.10 -11.98 6.71
C LEU A 24 21.91 -11.05 7.62
N ILE A 25 21.85 -11.28 8.92
CA ILE A 25 22.63 -10.54 9.92
C ILE A 25 24.12 -10.73 9.68
N ASN A 26 24.57 -11.97 9.55
CA ASN A 26 25.97 -12.28 9.28
C ASN A 26 26.44 -11.74 7.93
N ALA A 27 25.58 -11.78 6.90
CA ALA A 27 25.90 -11.30 5.56
C ALA A 27 26.10 -9.79 5.48
N GLY A 28 25.52 -8.98 6.38
CA GLY A 28 25.74 -7.54 6.30
C GLY A 28 24.59 -6.63 6.65
N VAL A 29 23.38 -7.10 6.97
CA VAL A 29 22.24 -6.18 7.16
C VAL A 29 22.51 -5.18 8.30
N ASP A 30 22.14 -3.93 8.08
CA ASP A 30 22.27 -2.87 9.09
C ASP A 30 20.90 -2.49 9.68
N VAL A 31 19.85 -2.56 8.87
CA VAL A 31 18.47 -2.28 9.29
C VAL A 31 17.54 -3.34 8.70
N VAL A 32 16.64 -3.88 9.53
CA VAL A 32 15.52 -4.69 9.05
C VAL A 32 14.27 -3.83 9.00
N ARG A 33 13.58 -3.84 7.85
CA ARG A 33 12.29 -3.18 7.65
C ARG A 33 11.17 -4.15 7.94
N MET A 34 10.26 -3.75 8.83
CA MET A 34 9.04 -4.48 9.15
C MET A 34 7.87 -3.70 8.56
N ASN A 35 7.21 -4.27 7.57
CA ASN A 35 6.11 -3.62 6.86
C ASN A 35 4.77 -3.96 7.53
N PHE A 36 4.16 -2.97 8.19
CA PHE A 36 2.91 -3.11 8.96
C PHE A 36 1.66 -3.14 8.05
N SER A 37 1.82 -3.04 6.73
CA SER A 37 0.72 -3.31 5.79
C SER A 37 0.27 -4.79 5.81
N HIS A 38 1.08 -5.68 6.40
CA HIS A 38 0.83 -7.12 6.47
C HIS A 38 1.28 -7.70 7.82
N GLY A 39 0.57 -8.72 8.31
CA GLY A 39 0.88 -9.37 9.60
C GLY A 39 0.11 -8.76 10.76
N LYS A 40 0.19 -9.41 11.93
CA LYS A 40 -0.39 -8.93 13.18
C LYS A 40 0.68 -8.31 14.07
N ALA A 41 0.26 -7.51 15.06
CA ALA A 41 1.15 -6.94 16.06
C ALA A 41 2.03 -8.00 16.75
N GLU A 42 1.44 -9.14 17.12
CA GLU A 42 2.15 -10.27 17.73
C GLU A 42 3.28 -10.82 16.85
N ASP A 43 3.04 -10.93 15.53
CA ASP A 43 4.05 -11.38 14.57
C ASP A 43 5.22 -10.40 14.49
N HIS A 44 4.90 -9.10 14.57
CA HIS A 44 5.89 -8.05 14.56
C HIS A 44 6.73 -8.05 15.85
N ILE A 45 6.10 -8.19 17.01
CA ILE A 45 6.81 -8.29 18.31
C ILE A 45 7.74 -9.52 18.31
N ALA A 46 7.23 -10.68 17.92
CA ALA A 46 8.01 -11.92 17.89
C ALA A 46 9.23 -11.79 16.96
N ARG A 47 9.03 -11.19 15.78
CA ARG A 47 10.11 -10.98 14.80
C ARG A 47 11.13 -9.94 15.29
N ALA A 48 10.68 -8.86 15.96
CA ALA A 48 11.58 -7.87 16.54
C ALA A 48 12.46 -8.47 17.64
N ASN A 49 11.88 -9.31 18.50
CA ASN A 49 12.61 -10.04 19.53
C ASN A 49 13.66 -10.98 18.93
N LEU A 50 13.28 -11.76 17.91
CA LEU A 50 14.20 -12.65 17.21
C LEU A 50 15.37 -11.90 16.55
N VAL A 51 15.11 -10.74 15.92
CA VAL A 51 16.17 -9.88 15.36
C VAL A 51 17.14 -9.45 16.46
N ARG A 52 16.63 -8.98 17.61
CA ARG A 52 17.48 -8.55 18.73
C ARG A 52 18.33 -9.69 19.29
N GLU A 53 17.75 -10.88 19.45
CA GLU A 53 18.45 -12.08 19.91
C GLU A 53 19.60 -12.45 18.96
N LEU A 54 19.31 -12.59 17.67
CA LEU A 54 20.29 -13.00 16.67
C LEU A 54 21.37 -11.94 16.43
N ALA A 55 21.00 -10.65 16.49
CA ALA A 55 21.96 -9.54 16.41
C ALA A 55 22.95 -9.57 17.57
N LYS A 56 22.45 -9.83 18.80
CA LYS A 56 23.29 -10.00 19.99
C LYS A 56 24.21 -11.22 19.86
N LYS A 57 23.67 -12.36 19.41
CA LYS A 57 24.46 -13.59 19.16
C LYS A 57 25.58 -13.37 18.13
N SER A 58 25.32 -12.55 17.12
CA SER A 58 26.26 -12.26 16.04
C SER A 58 27.22 -11.10 16.35
N ASN A 59 27.12 -10.50 17.55
CA ASN A 59 27.87 -9.28 17.94
C ASN A 59 27.75 -8.14 16.92
N ARG A 60 26.53 -7.92 16.41
CA ARG A 60 26.20 -6.87 15.43
C ARG A 60 25.08 -5.98 15.92
N THR A 61 25.16 -4.70 15.59
CA THR A 61 24.04 -3.76 15.77
C THR A 61 23.16 -3.79 14.53
N VAL A 62 21.87 -4.08 14.70
CA VAL A 62 20.89 -4.07 13.62
C VAL A 62 19.71 -3.20 14.06
N GLY A 63 19.43 -2.14 13.29
CA GLY A 63 18.26 -1.29 13.49
C GLY A 63 16.98 -2.00 13.07
N ILE A 64 15.86 -1.64 13.71
CA ILE A 64 14.52 -2.09 13.31
C ILE A 64 13.77 -0.86 12.83
N LEU A 65 13.32 -0.89 11.58
CA LEU A 65 12.50 0.14 10.95
C LEU A 65 11.06 -0.37 10.88
N ALA A 66 10.17 0.25 11.67
CA ALA A 66 8.74 0.06 11.55
C ALA A 66 8.22 0.93 10.38
N ASP A 67 7.73 0.29 9.34
CA ASP A 67 7.15 0.94 8.16
C ASP A 67 5.63 0.85 8.24
N LEU A 68 5.03 1.98 8.60
CA LEU A 68 3.58 2.15 8.77
C LEU A 68 2.86 2.07 7.42
N GLN A 69 1.58 1.73 7.45
CA GLN A 69 0.82 1.56 6.22
C GLN A 69 0.53 2.91 5.55
N GLY A 70 0.17 3.90 6.35
CA GLY A 70 -0.30 5.21 5.89
C GLY A 70 -1.66 5.16 5.20
N PRO A 71 -2.21 6.33 4.82
CA PRO A 71 -3.48 6.42 4.10
C PRO A 71 -3.31 5.96 2.65
N LYS A 72 -3.34 4.65 2.41
CA LYS A 72 -3.36 4.09 1.05
C LYS A 72 -4.79 4.08 0.54
N ILE A 73 -5.08 4.94 -0.44
CA ILE A 73 -6.34 4.88 -1.18
C ILE A 73 -6.27 3.74 -2.19
N ARG A 74 -7.29 2.89 -2.21
CA ARG A 74 -7.38 1.73 -3.10
C ARG A 74 -8.78 1.56 -3.64
N VAL A 75 -8.86 0.93 -4.81
CA VAL A 75 -10.11 0.35 -5.30
C VAL A 75 -10.50 -0.86 -4.44
N GLY A 76 -11.80 -1.10 -4.32
CA GLY A 76 -12.38 -2.23 -3.62
C GLY A 76 -12.17 -3.56 -4.36
N ARG A 77 -13.15 -4.45 -4.20
CA ARG A 77 -13.13 -5.78 -4.82
C ARG A 77 -14.10 -5.85 -5.99
N PHE A 78 -13.76 -6.64 -7.00
CA PHE A 78 -14.60 -6.97 -8.13
C PHE A 78 -15.26 -8.34 -7.94
N LYS A 79 -16.46 -8.54 -8.52
CA LYS A 79 -17.16 -9.83 -8.56
C LYS A 79 -16.25 -10.94 -9.11
N ASP A 80 -15.54 -10.66 -10.21
CA ASP A 80 -14.65 -11.59 -10.90
C ASP A 80 -13.15 -11.33 -10.64
N ASN A 81 -12.81 -10.74 -9.48
CA ASN A 81 -11.47 -10.34 -9.03
C ASN A 81 -10.74 -9.26 -9.86
N LYS A 82 -11.16 -9.06 -11.11
CA LYS A 82 -10.59 -8.08 -12.04
C LYS A 82 -11.59 -7.71 -13.13
N VAL A 83 -11.32 -6.59 -13.78
CA VAL A 83 -12.00 -6.13 -14.99
C VAL A 83 -10.99 -5.64 -16.02
N ILE A 84 -11.39 -5.62 -17.29
CA ILE A 84 -10.57 -5.09 -18.39
C ILE A 84 -11.17 -3.76 -18.82
N LEU A 85 -10.44 -2.68 -18.54
CA LEU A 85 -10.87 -1.33 -18.86
C LEU A 85 -10.40 -0.95 -20.26
N LYS A 86 -11.31 -0.50 -21.11
CA LYS A 86 -11.01 0.00 -22.45
C LYS A 86 -10.73 1.50 -22.40
N THR A 87 -9.67 1.94 -23.07
CA THR A 87 -9.41 3.37 -23.24
C THR A 87 -10.60 4.06 -23.90
N GLY A 88 -10.99 5.21 -23.36
CA GLY A 88 -12.14 6.01 -23.79
C GLY A 88 -13.46 5.64 -23.11
N ALA A 89 -13.55 4.50 -22.42
CA ALA A 89 -14.75 4.09 -21.72
C ALA A 89 -15.03 4.98 -20.49
N THR A 90 -16.28 4.99 -20.04
CA THR A 90 -16.68 5.58 -18.77
C THR A 90 -16.61 4.51 -17.68
N PHE A 91 -16.11 4.89 -16.50
CA PHE A 91 -16.04 4.01 -15.34
C PHE A 91 -16.28 4.81 -14.07
N VAL A 92 -16.94 4.24 -13.07
CA VAL A 92 -17.33 4.95 -11.85
C VAL A 92 -16.55 4.43 -10.64
N LEU A 93 -15.97 5.35 -9.87
CA LEU A 93 -15.49 5.06 -8.51
C LEU A 93 -16.59 5.44 -7.53
N ASP A 94 -17.18 4.48 -6.83
CA ASP A 94 -18.33 4.68 -5.95
C ASP A 94 -18.00 4.24 -4.52
N ALA A 95 -18.01 5.17 -3.56
CA ALA A 95 -17.66 4.87 -2.17
C ALA A 95 -18.66 3.94 -1.46
N ASP A 96 -19.85 3.75 -2.03
CA ASP A 96 -20.90 2.88 -1.49
C ASP A 96 -21.01 1.54 -2.23
N CYS A 97 -20.20 1.32 -3.26
CA CYS A 97 -20.15 0.06 -3.99
C CYS A 97 -19.40 -1.03 -3.20
N VAL A 98 -20.10 -2.13 -2.89
CA VAL A 98 -19.53 -3.27 -2.15
C VAL A 98 -18.68 -4.17 -3.04
N LEU A 99 -19.20 -4.53 -4.22
CA LEU A 99 -18.53 -5.38 -5.21
C LEU A 99 -18.66 -4.74 -6.60
N GLY A 100 -17.52 -4.39 -7.17
CA GLY A 100 -17.42 -3.79 -8.49
C GLY A 100 -17.60 -4.77 -9.65
N ASP A 101 -17.80 -4.21 -10.82
CA ASP A 101 -17.95 -4.87 -12.12
C ASP A 101 -17.36 -3.99 -13.24
N GLU A 102 -17.72 -4.24 -14.50
CA GLU A 102 -17.15 -3.56 -15.66
C GLU A 102 -17.49 -2.06 -15.73
N GLU A 103 -18.45 -1.59 -14.94
CA GLU A 103 -18.92 -0.20 -14.97
C GLU A 103 -18.51 0.60 -13.73
N GLN A 104 -18.38 -0.04 -12.57
CA GLN A 104 -18.08 0.64 -11.32
C GLN A 104 -17.27 -0.20 -10.32
N VAL A 105 -16.58 0.46 -9.39
CA VAL A 105 -15.92 -0.20 -8.25
C VAL A 105 -15.98 0.63 -6.98
N GLY A 106 -16.01 -0.07 -5.85
CA GLY A 106 -15.79 0.48 -4.51
C GLY A 106 -14.46 1.22 -4.37
N ILE A 107 -14.37 2.12 -3.38
CA ILE A 107 -13.11 2.70 -2.90
C ILE A 107 -13.05 2.63 -1.37
N ASP A 108 -11.86 2.43 -0.81
CA ASP A 108 -11.68 2.37 0.65
C ASP A 108 -11.68 3.75 1.32
N TYR A 109 -11.20 4.78 0.61
CA TYR A 109 -11.22 6.17 1.05
C TYR A 109 -12.47 6.89 0.54
N LYS A 110 -13.54 6.86 1.34
CA LYS A 110 -14.84 7.44 0.97
C LYS A 110 -14.80 8.94 0.70
N GLU A 111 -13.88 9.64 1.34
CA GLU A 111 -13.69 11.08 1.19
C GLU A 111 -13.03 11.47 -0.14
N LEU A 112 -12.61 10.50 -0.98
CA LEU A 112 -12.04 10.78 -2.30
C LEU A 112 -12.96 11.66 -3.15
N ALA A 113 -14.28 11.46 -3.07
CA ALA A 113 -15.25 12.25 -3.82
C ALA A 113 -15.22 13.74 -3.44
N ARG A 114 -14.82 14.08 -2.21
CA ARG A 114 -14.66 15.47 -1.76
C ARG A 114 -13.29 16.05 -2.14
N ASP A 115 -12.32 15.16 -2.33
CA ASP A 115 -10.95 15.51 -2.67
C ASP A 115 -10.70 15.62 -4.17
N VAL A 116 -11.65 15.29 -5.03
CA VAL A 116 -11.45 15.36 -6.49
C VAL A 116 -12.46 16.28 -7.14
N LYS A 117 -12.06 16.88 -8.25
CA LYS A 117 -12.92 17.70 -9.10
C LYS A 117 -12.77 17.31 -10.56
N SER A 118 -13.68 17.80 -11.39
CA SER A 118 -13.61 17.62 -12.84
C SER A 118 -12.22 18.02 -13.37
N LYS A 119 -11.71 17.22 -14.32
CA LYS A 119 -10.37 17.30 -14.94
C LYS A 119 -9.20 16.84 -14.06
N ASP A 120 -9.43 16.44 -12.81
CA ASP A 120 -8.37 15.79 -12.03
C ASP A 120 -8.01 14.44 -12.66
N VAL A 121 -6.73 14.09 -12.59
CA VAL A 121 -6.21 12.84 -13.14
C VAL A 121 -5.90 11.87 -12.00
N LEU A 122 -6.53 10.70 -12.02
CA LEU A 122 -6.28 9.63 -11.08
C LEU A 122 -5.41 8.56 -11.73
N LEU A 123 -4.37 8.16 -11.01
CA LEU A 123 -3.40 7.14 -11.37
C LEU A 123 -3.70 5.89 -10.55
N LEU A 124 -4.08 4.81 -11.23
CA LEU A 124 -4.41 3.55 -10.62
C LEU A 124 -3.33 2.52 -10.92
N ASN A 125 -3.12 1.59 -9.98
CA ASN A 125 -2.16 0.49 -10.12
C ASN A 125 -0.76 1.01 -10.54
N ASP A 126 -0.20 1.89 -9.70
CA ASP A 126 1.11 2.52 -9.91
C ASP A 126 1.23 3.32 -11.22
N GLY A 127 0.10 3.84 -11.72
CA GLY A 127 0.04 4.65 -12.93
C GLY A 127 -0.11 3.87 -14.23
N LEU A 128 -0.26 2.54 -14.16
CA LEU A 128 -0.54 1.70 -15.32
C LEU A 128 -1.93 1.97 -15.92
N ILE A 129 -2.88 2.43 -15.10
CA ILE A 129 -4.22 2.83 -15.51
C ILE A 129 -4.39 4.30 -15.14
N VAL A 130 -4.99 5.07 -16.05
CA VAL A 130 -5.16 6.51 -15.86
C VAL A 130 -6.59 6.90 -16.13
N PHE A 131 -7.21 7.56 -15.17
CA PHE A 131 -8.56 8.10 -15.25
C PHE A 131 -8.53 9.63 -15.24
N GLU A 132 -9.45 10.24 -15.97
CA GLU A 132 -9.80 11.65 -15.83
C GLU A 132 -11.17 11.76 -15.18
N VAL A 133 -11.28 12.55 -14.12
CA VAL A 133 -12.56 12.80 -13.45
C VAL A 133 -13.42 13.66 -14.35
N MET A 134 -14.58 13.15 -14.75
CA MET A 134 -15.56 13.87 -15.55
C MET A 134 -16.47 14.70 -14.64
N SER A 135 -17.07 14.06 -13.64
CA SER A 135 -17.98 14.69 -12.69
C SER A 135 -17.99 13.96 -11.33
N VAL A 136 -18.45 14.64 -10.29
CA VAL A 136 -18.68 14.05 -8.96
C VAL A 136 -20.14 14.26 -8.57
N ARG A 137 -20.82 13.18 -8.20
CA ARG A 137 -22.23 13.18 -7.77
C ARG A 137 -22.35 12.46 -6.44
N GLY A 138 -22.35 13.22 -5.35
CA GLY A 138 -22.31 12.66 -4.01
C GLY A 138 -21.04 11.84 -3.81
N ASN A 139 -21.20 10.54 -3.59
CA ASN A 139 -20.11 9.58 -3.39
C ASN A 139 -19.62 8.90 -4.68
N ARG A 140 -20.22 9.23 -5.83
CA ARG A 140 -19.88 8.66 -7.14
C ARG A 140 -19.00 9.61 -7.93
N ILE A 141 -17.84 9.13 -8.35
CA ILE A 141 -16.89 9.86 -9.20
C ILE A 141 -16.96 9.22 -10.60
N GLU A 142 -17.58 9.94 -11.53
CA GLU A 142 -17.64 9.53 -12.94
C GLU A 142 -16.30 9.83 -13.59
N CYS A 143 -15.64 8.81 -14.13
CA CYS A 143 -14.33 8.93 -14.75
C CYS A 143 -14.36 8.50 -16.21
N LYS A 144 -13.47 9.09 -17.01
CA LYS A 144 -13.12 8.60 -18.34
C LYS A 144 -11.77 7.88 -18.27
N VAL A 145 -11.69 6.68 -18.84
CA VAL A 145 -10.45 5.91 -18.91
C VAL A 145 -9.53 6.53 -19.97
N LEU A 146 -8.45 7.19 -19.57
CA LEU A 146 -7.43 7.71 -20.48
C LEU A 146 -6.44 6.63 -20.92
N VAL A 147 -6.07 5.74 -19.99
CA VAL A 147 -5.23 4.57 -20.26
C VAL A 147 -5.90 3.37 -19.61
N GLY A 148 -6.39 2.45 -20.45
CA GLY A 148 -7.02 1.20 -20.04
C GLY A 148 -6.03 0.09 -19.68
N GLY A 149 -6.56 -1.04 -19.24
CA GLY A 149 -5.78 -2.18 -18.80
C GLY A 149 -6.55 -3.08 -17.84
N VAL A 150 -5.83 -4.05 -17.24
CA VAL A 150 -6.41 -4.93 -16.23
C VAL A 150 -6.41 -4.23 -14.87
N LEU A 151 -7.59 -3.95 -14.33
CA LEU A 151 -7.77 -3.47 -12.96
C LEU A 151 -8.22 -4.64 -12.08
N SER A 152 -7.44 -4.97 -11.05
CA SER A 152 -7.77 -6.03 -10.09
C SER A 152 -8.10 -5.46 -8.70
N ASN A 153 -8.47 -6.33 -7.77
CA ASN A 153 -8.78 -5.95 -6.38
C ASN A 153 -7.66 -5.16 -5.69
N ASN A 154 -8.05 -4.23 -4.80
CA ASN A 154 -7.17 -3.55 -3.83
C ASN A 154 -5.98 -2.79 -4.44
N LYS A 155 -6.09 -2.34 -5.70
CA LYS A 155 -5.06 -1.53 -6.38
C LYS A 155 -5.09 -0.09 -5.90
N GLY A 156 -3.90 0.49 -5.72
CA GLY A 156 -3.75 1.85 -5.22
C GLY A 156 -4.25 2.90 -6.21
N ILE A 157 -4.76 4.01 -5.67
CA ILE A 157 -5.20 5.21 -6.39
C ILE A 157 -4.35 6.38 -5.90
N ASN A 158 -3.84 7.19 -6.82
CA ASN A 158 -3.15 8.45 -6.52
C ASN A 158 -3.71 9.57 -7.39
N ARG A 159 -3.83 10.79 -6.85
CA ARG A 159 -4.14 11.97 -7.67
C ARG A 159 -2.86 12.56 -8.24
N LYS A 160 -2.79 12.73 -9.57
CA LYS A 160 -1.65 13.39 -10.22
C LYS A 160 -1.56 14.84 -9.73
N GLY A 161 -0.39 15.24 -9.24
CA GLY A 161 -0.19 16.56 -8.62
C GLY A 161 -0.46 16.59 -7.11
N GLY A 162 -0.77 15.44 -6.48
CA GLY A 162 -0.96 15.33 -5.03
C GLY A 162 -2.24 16.02 -4.54
N GLY A 163 -2.32 16.32 -3.24
CA GLY A 163 -3.39 17.09 -2.58
C GLY A 163 -4.67 16.31 -2.26
N LEU A 164 -4.51 15.03 -1.93
CA LEU A 164 -5.50 14.27 -1.18
C LEU A 164 -5.42 14.68 0.29
N THR A 165 -6.56 14.85 0.95
CA THR A 165 -6.69 15.35 2.33
C THR A 165 -6.59 14.22 3.35
N ALA A 166 -6.23 13.02 2.91
CA ALA A 166 -6.15 11.86 3.79
C ALA A 166 -5.16 12.12 4.94
N PRO A 167 -5.57 11.87 6.20
CA PRO A 167 -4.73 12.15 7.35
C PRO A 167 -3.43 11.35 7.26
N PRO A 168 -2.28 11.92 7.69
CA PRO A 168 -0.98 11.28 7.52
C PRO A 168 -0.84 9.96 8.29
N LEU A 169 -1.64 9.78 9.35
CA LEU A 169 -1.72 8.58 10.16
C LEU A 169 -3.17 8.09 10.21
N THR A 170 -3.37 6.83 9.86
CA THR A 170 -4.67 6.15 10.01
C THR A 170 -4.87 5.68 11.45
N SER A 171 -6.10 5.32 11.83
CA SER A 171 -6.36 4.68 13.13
C SER A 171 -5.53 3.40 13.32
N LYS A 172 -5.35 2.63 12.24
CA LYS A 172 -4.47 1.45 12.24
C LYS A 172 -3.01 1.86 12.50
N ASP A 173 -2.49 2.89 11.83
CA ASP A 173 -1.11 3.36 12.06
C ASP A 173 -0.91 3.79 13.53
N MET A 174 -1.92 4.42 14.13
CA MET A 174 -1.87 4.80 15.56
C MET A 174 -1.85 3.60 16.52
N GLU A 175 -2.43 2.47 16.12
CA GLU A 175 -2.35 1.20 16.85
C GLU A 175 -1.00 0.50 16.59
N ASP A 176 -0.56 0.48 15.33
CA ASP A 176 0.72 -0.10 14.90
C ASP A 176 1.91 0.55 15.64
N ILE A 177 1.90 1.87 15.85
CA ILE A 177 2.96 2.59 16.59
C ILE A 177 3.08 2.12 18.06
N LYS A 178 2.01 1.60 18.65
CA LYS A 178 2.01 1.13 20.05
C LYS A 178 2.57 -0.30 20.19
N THR A 179 2.79 -1.00 19.06
CA THR A 179 3.32 -2.36 19.00
C THR A 179 4.82 -2.38 19.26
#